data_AF-A0A014KWY1-F1
#
_entry.id   AF-A0A014KWY1-F1
#
_cell.length_a   1.000
_cell.length_b   1.000
_cell.length_c   1.000
_cell.angle_alpha   90.00
_cell.angle_beta   90.00
_cell.angle_gamma   90.00
#
_symmetry.space_group_name_H-M   'P 1'
#
loop_
_entity.id
_entity.type
_entity.pdbx_description
1 polymer ?
#
loop_
_entity_poly.entity_id
_entity_poly.type
_entity_poly.pdbx_seq_one_letter_code
_entity_poly.pdbx_strand_id
1 'polypeptide(L)'
;MAPEPIPSPTITSGSKVRLAPGALRDMVVNHLTAHRGEAFTATGISRVIEKSSGAIANALVTLTKRGITEQVTERPRTYRLATTPNSDDT
;
A
#
# COMPACT_ATOMS: atom_id res chain seq x y z
N MET A 1 -55.63 1.56 19.80
CA MET A 1 -54.41 0.75 20.04
C MET A 1 -53.80 0.47 18.68
N ALA A 2 -52.90 1.35 18.22
CA ALA A 2 -52.15 1.18 16.98
C ALA A 2 -50.80 0.51 17.32
N PRO A 3 -50.29 -0.41 16.48
CA PRO A 3 -49.07 -1.15 16.78
C PRO A 3 -47.85 -0.22 16.69
N GLU A 4 -47.03 -0.19 17.73
CA GLU A 4 -45.71 0.44 17.67
C GLU A 4 -44.80 -0.34 16.71
N PRO A 5 -44.17 0.30 15.72
CA PRO A 5 -43.10 -0.34 14.98
C PRO A 5 -41.84 -0.33 15.85
N ILE A 6 -41.41 -1.51 16.31
CA ILE A 6 -40.04 -1.71 16.80
C ILE A 6 -39.07 -1.56 15.61
N PRO A 7 -38.13 -0.60 15.62
CA PRO A 7 -37.04 -0.64 14.66
C PRO A 7 -36.02 -1.67 15.16
N SER A 8 -36.02 -2.85 14.56
CA SER A 8 -34.89 -3.77 14.65
C SER A 8 -33.72 -3.20 13.85
N PRO A 9 -32.56 -2.85 14.44
CA PRO A 9 -31.37 -2.58 13.64
C PRO A 9 -30.82 -3.93 13.17
N THR A 10 -31.29 -4.39 12.01
CA THR A 10 -30.66 -5.50 11.30
C THR A 10 -29.30 -5.02 10.78
N ILE A 11 -28.26 -5.24 11.57
CA ILE A 11 -26.88 -5.17 11.09
C ILE A 11 -26.64 -6.42 10.24
N THR A 12 -26.63 -6.25 8.92
CA THR A 12 -26.01 -7.22 8.01
C THR A 12 -25.12 -6.49 7.03
N SER A 13 -23.86 -6.34 7.48
CA SER A 13 -22.62 -6.48 6.72
C SER A 13 -22.74 -6.42 5.20
N GLY A 14 -23.08 -5.26 4.68
CA GLY A 14 -22.74 -4.83 3.32
C GLY A 14 -21.31 -4.29 3.26
N SER A 15 -20.37 -4.96 3.93
CA SER A 15 -18.94 -4.67 3.80
C SER A 15 -18.48 -5.15 2.44
N LYS A 16 -18.87 -4.42 1.38
CA LYS A 16 -18.03 -4.25 0.19
C LYS A 16 -16.66 -4.00 0.78
N VAL A 17 -15.81 -5.03 0.81
CA VAL A 17 -14.52 -5.04 1.49
C VAL A 17 -13.78 -3.83 0.95
N ARG A 18 -13.93 -2.71 1.65
CA ARG A 18 -13.25 -1.48 1.28
C ARG A 18 -11.85 -1.85 1.67
N LEU A 19 -11.07 -2.23 0.66
CA LEU A 19 -9.64 -2.42 0.76
C LEU A 19 -9.17 -1.34 1.72
N ALA A 20 -8.77 -1.74 2.93
CA ALA A 20 -8.53 -0.79 4.01
C ALA A 20 -7.61 0.31 3.47
N PRO A 21 -7.74 1.57 3.91
CA PRO A 21 -6.89 2.66 3.44
C PRO A 21 -5.42 2.37 3.84
N GLY A 22 -4.74 1.52 3.06
CA GLY A 22 -3.55 0.80 3.53
C GLY A 22 -3.27 -0.49 2.77
N ALA A 23 -4.29 -1.29 2.40
CA ALA A 23 -4.03 -2.64 1.89
C ALA A 23 -3.34 -2.67 0.51
N LEU A 24 -3.46 -1.62 -0.31
CA LEU A 24 -2.60 -1.46 -1.49
C LEU A 24 -1.13 -1.23 -1.11
N ARG A 25 -0.87 -0.43 -0.07
CA ARG A 25 0.48 -0.20 0.45
C ARG A 25 1.03 -1.49 1.07
N ASP A 26 0.22 -2.25 1.79
CA ASP A 26 0.63 -3.54 2.36
C ASP A 26 1.00 -4.54 1.28
N MET A 27 0.22 -4.64 0.19
CA MET A 27 0.59 -5.49 -0.95
C MET A 27 1.93 -5.06 -1.58
N VAL A 28 2.16 -3.75 -1.73
CA VAL A 28 3.44 -3.21 -2.24
C VAL A 28 4.59 -3.55 -1.30
N VAL A 29 4.42 -3.33 0.00
CA VAL A 29 5.43 -3.66 1.02
C VAL A 29 5.69 -5.16 1.07
N ASN A 30 4.65 -5.99 0.97
CA ASN A 30 4.77 -7.44 0.94
C ASN A 30 5.55 -7.90 -0.30
N HIS A 31 5.29 -7.31 -1.47
CA HIS A 31 6.04 -7.59 -2.69
C HIS A 31 7.52 -7.17 -2.56
N LEU A 32 7.78 -5.95 -2.10
CA LEU A 32 9.14 -5.47 -1.83
C LEU A 32 9.84 -6.29 -0.73
N THR A 33 9.07 -6.89 0.19
CA THR A 33 9.56 -7.78 1.24
C THR A 33 9.88 -9.17 0.73
N ALA A 34 9.11 -9.70 -0.21
CA ALA A 34 9.44 -10.96 -0.88
C ALA A 34 10.70 -10.80 -1.74
N HIS A 35 10.94 -9.59 -2.27
CA HIS A 35 12.09 -9.25 -3.11
C HIS A 35 13.03 -8.25 -2.42
N ARG A 36 13.46 -8.58 -1.18
CA ARG A 36 14.39 -7.74 -0.41
C ARG A 36 15.74 -7.65 -1.12
N GLY A 37 16.02 -6.50 -1.72
CA GLY A 37 17.27 -6.21 -2.43
C GLY A 37 17.07 -5.84 -3.90
N GLU A 38 15.87 -6.06 -4.45
CA GLU A 38 15.56 -5.67 -5.81
C GLU A 38 14.80 -4.33 -5.82
N ALA A 39 15.19 -3.46 -6.76
CA ALA A 39 14.57 -2.15 -6.93
C ALA A 39 13.55 -2.23 -8.05
N PHE A 40 12.28 -1.97 -7.73
CA PHE A 40 11.20 -2.03 -8.70
C PHE A 40 10.69 -0.65 -9.07
N THR A 41 10.30 -0.49 -10.33
CA THR A 41 9.56 0.70 -10.76
C THR A 41 8.11 0.60 -10.31
N ALA A 42 7.44 1.74 -10.12
CA ALA A 42 5.99 1.77 -9.83
C ALA A 42 5.19 0.98 -10.89
N THR A 43 5.62 1.03 -12.15
CA THR A 43 5.03 0.27 -13.26
C THR A 43 5.30 -1.23 -13.16
N GLY A 44 6.49 -1.64 -12.71
CA GLY A 44 6.83 -3.04 -12.48
C GLY A 44 5.93 -3.66 -11.40
N ILE A 45 5.81 -3.00 -10.25
CA ILE A 45 4.94 -3.45 -9.16
C ILE A 45 3.46 -3.43 -9.58
N SER A 46 3.05 -2.42 -10.35
CA SER A 46 1.69 -2.30 -10.90
C SER A 46 1.28 -3.51 -11.74
N ARG A 47 2.20 -4.11 -12.50
CA ARG A 47 1.95 -5.32 -13.30
C ARG A 47 1.76 -6.57 -12.44
N VAL A 48 2.49 -6.67 -11.32
CA VAL A 48 2.41 -7.82 -10.43
C VAL A 48 1.16 -7.78 -9.56
N ILE A 49 0.81 -6.59 -9.03
CA ILE A 49 -0.34 -6.40 -8.14
C ILE A 49 -1.62 -6.08 -8.95
N GLU A 50 -1.52 -5.99 -10.29
CA GLU A 50 -2.61 -5.60 -11.20
C GLU A 50 -3.35 -4.33 -10.75
N LYS A 51 -2.58 -3.33 -10.32
CA LYS A 51 -3.08 -2.04 -9.83
C LYS A 51 -2.58 -0.88 -10.67
N SER A 52 -3.28 0.24 -10.55
CA SER A 52 -2.90 1.49 -11.20
C SER A 52 -1.50 1.92 -10.76
N SER A 53 -0.61 2.14 -11.72
CA SER A 53 0.74 2.67 -11.51
C SER A 53 0.72 3.99 -10.74
N GLY A 54 -0.30 4.83 -10.91
CA GLY A 54 -0.48 6.07 -10.14
C GLY A 54 -0.83 5.83 -8.67
N ALA A 55 -1.64 4.81 -8.37
CA ALA A 55 -1.95 4.42 -6.99
C ALA A 55 -0.72 3.81 -6.30
N ILE A 56 0.03 2.98 -7.02
CA ILE A 56 1.29 2.41 -6.56
C ILE A 56 2.33 3.50 -6.33
N ALA A 57 2.48 4.47 -7.24
CA ALA A 57 3.38 5.60 -7.06
C ALA A 57 3.01 6.43 -5.82
N ASN A 58 1.73 6.75 -5.60
CA ASN A 58 1.27 7.42 -4.38
C ASN A 58 1.54 6.60 -3.12
N ALA A 59 1.37 5.28 -3.18
CA ALA A 59 1.71 4.38 -2.09
C ALA A 59 3.21 4.41 -1.79
N LEU A 60 4.07 4.23 -2.80
CA LEU A 60 5.53 4.28 -2.68
C LEU A 60 6.00 5.62 -2.13
N VAL A 61 5.49 6.75 -2.63
CA VAL A 61 5.81 8.08 -2.09
C VAL A 61 5.42 8.17 -0.60
N THR A 62 4.25 7.64 -0.21
CA THR A 62 3.84 7.62 1.20
C THR A 62 4.77 6.74 2.04
N LEU A 63 5.12 5.55 1.54
CA LEU A 63 6.00 4.59 2.21
C LEU A 63 7.43 5.13 2.34
N THR A 64 7.90 5.86 1.33
CA THR A 64 9.21 6.54 1.36
C THR A 64 9.24 7.69 2.34
N LYS A 65 8.18 8.50 2.40
CA LYS A 65 8.04 9.52 3.46
C LYS A 65 8.03 8.91 4.87
N ARG A 66 7.60 7.65 5.01
CA ARG A 66 7.59 6.91 6.28
C ARG A 66 8.92 6.17 6.56
N GLY A 67 9.87 6.18 5.61
CA GLY A 67 11.12 5.43 5.73
C GLY A 67 11.00 3.91 5.53
N ILE A 68 9.88 3.42 4.98
CA ILE A 68 9.66 1.99 4.72
C ILE A 68 10.26 1.57 3.37
N THR A 69 10.25 2.48 2.39
CA THR A 69 10.83 2.27 1.06
C THR A 69 11.80 3.39 0.74
N GLU A 70 12.85 3.11 0.00
CA GLU A 70 13.78 4.14 -0.45
C GLU A 70 13.75 4.21 -1.98
N GLN A 71 13.84 5.43 -2.49
CA GLN A 71 14.01 5.65 -3.92
C GLN A 71 15.48 5.43 -4.25
N VAL A 72 15.78 4.46 -5.11
CA VAL A 72 17.16 4.10 -5.47
C VAL A 72 17.65 4.93 -6.65
N THR A 73 16.82 5.05 -7.69
CA THR A 73 17.16 5.78 -8.91
C THR A 73 16.04 6.73 -9.27
N GLU A 74 16.39 7.87 -9.88
CA GLU A 74 15.40 8.84 -10.38
C GLU A 74 15.02 8.62 -11.84
N ARG A 75 15.86 7.94 -12.64
CA ARG A 75 15.60 7.66 -14.06
C ARG A 75 16.21 6.31 -14.50
N PRO A 76 15.40 5.26 -14.69
CA PRO A 76 13.98 5.15 -14.34
C PRO A 76 13.77 5.29 -12.82
N ARG A 77 12.59 5.76 -12.36
CA ARG A 77 12.29 5.84 -10.91
C ARG A 77 12.09 4.45 -10.32
N THR A 78 13.06 3.96 -9.56
CA THR A 78 12.95 2.67 -8.85
C THR A 78 12.89 2.88 -7.35
N TYR A 79 12.15 1.99 -6.70
CA TYR A 79 11.95 1.95 -5.26
C TYR A 79 12.31 0.56 -4.78
N ARG A 80 13.09 0.49 -3.70
CA ARG A 80 13.34 -0.76 -2.98
C ARG A 80 12.80 -0.64 -1.56
N LEU A 81 12.68 -1.79 -0.89
CA LEU A 81 12.40 -1.74 0.55
C LEU A 81 13.60 -1.12 1.28
N ALA A 82 13.32 -0.17 2.17
CA ALA A 82 14.35 0.38 3.03
C ALA A 82 14.80 -0.72 3.99
N THR A 83 16.06 -1.12 3.89
CA THR A 83 16.63 -2.16 4.76
C THR A 83 17.14 -1.58 6.09
N THR A 84 17.26 -0.25 6.23
CA THR A 84 17.89 0.51 7.32
C THR A 84 18.77 -0.30 8.30
N PRO A 85 20.05 0.09 8.37
CA PRO A 85 20.31 1.19 9.30
C PRO A 85 20.91 2.39 8.57
N ASN A 86 20.57 3.57 9.06
CA ASN A 86 21.18 4.83 8.67
C ASN A 86 22.71 4.71 8.79
N SER A 87 23.41 4.46 7.69
CA SER A 87 24.86 4.66 7.58
C SER A 87 25.07 5.97 6.84
N ASP A 88 24.70 7.05 7.52
CA ASP A 88 25.28 8.37 7.32
C ASP A 88 25.52 8.92 8.71
N ASP A 89 26.65 8.53 9.28
CA ASP A 89 27.41 9.35 10.23
C ASP A 89 28.89 8.95 10.06
N THR A 90 29.63 9.86 9.44
CA THR A 90 31.08 9.83 9.16
C THR A 90 31.81 10.55 10.28
#